data_AF-A0A0K0DG43-F1
#
_entry.id   AF-A0A0K0DG43-F1
#
_cell.length_a   1.000
_cell.length_b   1.000
_cell.length_c   1.000
_cell.angle_alpha   90.00
_cell.angle_beta   90.00
_cell.angle_gamma   90.00
#
_symmetry.space_group_name_H-M   'P 1'
#
loop_
_entity.id
_entity.type
_entity.pdbx_description
1 polymer ?
#
loop_
_entity_poly.entity_id
_entity_poly.type
_entity_poly.pdbx_seq_one_letter_code
_entity_poly.pdbx_strand_id
1 'polypeptide(L)'
;MMVRNGSGFIVNISSAGGLRYLFNVPYGVGKQALDRMASDMAEELKKKNVCMVSIWPGAVRTEFITNVITEKKKDKVLTLQKFANFTRVSEIVSPKYESGFSQVTEMFERGETPEYPGKAIVALASDGRRMEKTGRILITEDLGKEYGFKDIDGREPPNLRSITFLLLHSGHNQLAQWVPSWLKVPGWFLWGSASRL
;
A
#
# COMPACT_ATOMS: atom_id res chain seq x y z
N MET A 1 -13.65 -6.82 25.83
CA MET A 1 -13.30 -5.54 25.16
C MET A 1 -11.81 -5.26 25.42
N MET A 2 -11.00 -4.95 24.39
CA MET A 2 -9.53 -4.91 24.46
C MET A 2 -8.95 -4.09 25.63
N VAL A 3 -9.46 -2.87 25.84
CA VAL A 3 -9.02 -1.99 26.94
C VAL A 3 -9.21 -2.62 28.32
N ARG A 4 -10.36 -3.28 28.55
CA ARG A 4 -10.63 -3.99 29.82
C ARG A 4 -9.72 -5.20 30.00
N ASN A 5 -9.24 -5.79 28.90
CA ASN A 5 -8.34 -6.94 28.90
C ASN A 5 -6.86 -6.55 29.08
N GLY A 6 -6.55 -5.24 29.17
CA GLY A 6 -5.17 -4.74 29.27
C GLY A 6 -4.27 -5.15 28.10
N SER A 7 -4.87 -5.51 26.96
CA SER A 7 -4.17 -5.98 25.77
C SER A 7 -5.07 -5.90 24.54
N GLY A 8 -4.50 -5.50 23.41
CA GLY A 8 -5.21 -5.48 22.14
C GLY A 8 -4.31 -5.18 20.95
N PHE A 9 -4.86 -5.38 19.76
CA PHE A 9 -4.22 -5.05 18.51
C PHE A 9 -5.28 -4.59 17.51
N ILE A 10 -5.07 -3.41 16.94
CA ILE A 10 -5.95 -2.78 15.97
C ILE A 10 -5.10 -2.43 14.75
N VAL A 11 -5.63 -2.70 13.56
CA VAL A 11 -4.95 -2.49 12.28
C VAL A 11 -5.84 -1.72 11.33
N ASN A 12 -5.34 -0.59 10.84
CA ASN A 12 -5.91 0.10 9.69
C ASN A 12 -5.24 -0.38 8.40
N ILE A 13 -6.02 -0.53 7.32
CA ILE A 13 -5.48 -0.80 5.98
C ILE A 13 -5.44 0.51 5.20
N SER A 14 -4.27 1.14 5.13
CA SER A 14 -4.03 2.37 4.37
C SER A 14 -3.24 2.09 3.09
N SER A 15 -2.65 3.12 2.46
CA SER A 15 -1.84 3.02 1.25
C SER A 15 -1.04 4.31 1.02
N ALA A 16 -0.11 4.27 0.07
CA ALA A 16 0.58 5.47 -0.42
C ALA A 16 -0.35 6.56 -1.00
N GLY A 17 -1.63 6.24 -1.27
CA GLY A 17 -2.64 7.24 -1.65
C GLY A 17 -2.94 8.28 -0.57
N GLY A 18 -2.51 8.06 0.67
CA GLY A 18 -2.53 9.10 1.72
C GLY A 18 -1.42 10.15 1.58
N LEU A 19 -0.39 9.91 0.75
CA LEU A 19 0.70 10.87 0.51
C LEU A 19 0.52 11.67 -0.77
N ARG A 20 -0.11 11.09 -1.79
CA ARG A 20 -0.30 11.71 -3.11
C ARG A 20 -1.65 11.34 -3.67
N TYR A 21 -2.16 12.18 -4.57
CA TYR A 21 -3.40 11.91 -5.27
C TYR A 21 -3.34 10.54 -5.97
N LEU A 22 -4.22 9.63 -5.57
CA LEU A 22 -4.37 8.31 -6.15
C LEU A 22 -5.85 7.98 -6.25
N PHE A 23 -6.28 7.57 -7.45
CA PHE A 23 -7.68 7.33 -7.82
C PHE A 23 -8.55 8.59 -7.73
N ASN A 24 -8.99 8.98 -6.54
CA ASN A 24 -9.88 10.12 -6.34
C ASN A 24 -9.68 10.79 -4.98
N VAL A 25 -10.32 11.94 -4.79
CA VAL A 25 -10.21 12.73 -3.55
C VAL A 25 -10.67 11.94 -2.32
N PRO A 26 -11.87 11.31 -2.30
CA PRO A 26 -12.31 10.54 -1.13
C PRO A 26 -11.36 9.41 -0.75
N TYR A 27 -10.76 8.73 -1.74
CA TYR A 27 -9.79 7.67 -1.49
C TYR A 27 -8.54 8.19 -0.77
N GLY A 28 -7.90 9.23 -1.32
CA GLY A 28 -6.69 9.79 -0.72
C GLY A 28 -6.94 10.35 0.68
N VAL A 29 -8.02 11.12 0.85
CA VAL A 29 -8.44 11.66 2.15
C VAL A 29 -8.71 10.54 3.15
N GLY A 30 -9.45 9.51 2.75
CA GLY A 30 -9.75 8.36 3.61
C GLY A 30 -8.48 7.62 4.05
N LYS A 31 -7.52 7.40 3.15
CA LYS A 31 -6.26 6.72 3.48
C LYS A 31 -5.39 7.56 4.42
N GLN A 32 -5.27 8.86 4.16
CA GLN A 32 -4.54 9.76 5.07
C GLN A 32 -5.21 9.87 6.45
N ALA A 33 -6.55 9.85 6.50
CA ALA A 33 -7.29 9.83 7.76
C ALA A 33 -7.03 8.55 8.57
N LEU A 34 -6.93 7.39 7.92
CA LEU A 34 -6.56 6.13 8.58
C LEU A 34 -5.15 6.16 9.18
N ASP A 35 -4.20 6.78 8.48
CA ASP A 35 -2.83 6.94 8.98
C ASP A 35 -2.78 7.87 10.19
N ARG A 36 -3.49 9.00 10.12
CA ARG A 36 -3.64 9.93 11.25
C ARG A 36 -4.32 9.25 12.44
N MET A 37 -5.41 8.55 12.19
CA MET A 37 -6.15 7.80 13.21
C MET A 37 -5.25 6.79 13.92
N ALA A 38 -4.40 6.06 13.19
CA ALA A 38 -3.47 5.12 13.80
C ALA A 38 -2.47 5.81 14.75
N SER A 39 -1.94 6.97 14.33
CA SER A 39 -1.04 7.79 15.15
C SER A 39 -1.73 8.29 16.42
N ASP A 40 -2.89 8.91 16.30
CA ASP A 40 -3.56 9.57 17.43
C ASP A 40 -4.13 8.53 18.41
N MET A 41 -4.75 7.46 17.91
CA MET A 41 -5.24 6.36 18.76
C MET A 41 -4.09 5.64 19.46
N ALA A 42 -2.91 5.53 18.85
CA ALA A 42 -1.76 4.94 19.52
C ALA A 42 -1.38 5.71 20.78
N GLU A 43 -1.44 7.04 20.78
CA GLU A 43 -1.18 7.86 21.97
C GLU A 43 -2.21 7.58 23.07
N GLU A 44 -3.50 7.57 22.73
CA GLU A 44 -4.59 7.32 23.70
C GLU A 44 -4.61 5.89 24.26
N LEU A 45 -4.15 4.92 23.46
CA LEU A 45 -4.22 3.49 23.76
C LEU A 45 -2.93 2.92 24.33
N LYS A 46 -1.80 3.63 24.22
CA LYS A 46 -0.48 3.16 24.69
C LYS A 46 -0.49 2.75 26.15
N LYS A 47 -1.08 3.60 27.03
CA LYS A 47 -1.19 3.34 28.47
C LYS A 47 -2.11 2.16 28.82
N LYS A 48 -2.95 1.74 27.86
CA LYS A 48 -3.89 0.61 27.99
C LYS A 48 -3.33 -0.67 27.35
N ASN A 49 -2.08 -0.65 26.88
CA ASN A 49 -1.41 -1.76 26.21
C ASN A 49 -2.19 -2.30 24.99
N VAL A 50 -2.85 -1.40 24.26
CA VAL A 50 -3.52 -1.74 23.00
C VAL A 50 -2.67 -1.14 21.87
N CYS A 51 -2.12 -2.01 21.03
CA CYS A 51 -1.31 -1.60 19.88
C CYS A 51 -2.23 -1.16 18.74
N MET A 52 -1.90 -0.03 18.12
CA MET A 52 -2.59 0.49 16.95
C MET A 52 -1.57 0.78 15.84
N VAL A 53 -1.78 0.23 14.64
CA VAL A 53 -0.89 0.47 13.49
C VAL A 53 -1.68 0.73 12.22
N SER A 54 -1.05 1.42 11.27
CA SER A 54 -1.53 1.50 9.89
C SER A 54 -0.64 0.64 9.01
N ILE A 55 -1.22 -0.31 8.29
CA ILE A 55 -0.49 -1.16 7.35
C ILE A 55 -0.73 -0.64 5.93
N TRP A 56 0.35 -0.57 5.15
CA TRP A 56 0.34 -0.25 3.73
C TRP A 56 0.69 -1.51 2.93
N PRO A 57 -0.32 -2.24 2.45
CA PRO A 57 -0.15 -3.25 1.42
C PRO A 57 0.45 -2.66 0.14
N GLY A 58 1.15 -3.50 -0.61
CA GLY A 58 1.51 -3.21 -1.99
C GLY A 58 0.28 -3.23 -2.91
N ALA A 59 0.51 -3.34 -4.22
CA ALA A 59 -0.57 -3.58 -5.16
C ALA A 59 -1.09 -5.02 -4.95
N VAL A 60 -2.24 -5.18 -4.31
CA VAL A 60 -2.80 -6.50 -4.01
C VAL A 60 -3.55 -7.05 -5.21
N ARG A 61 -3.21 -8.27 -5.64
CA ARG A 61 -3.87 -9.03 -6.70
C ARG A 61 -5.15 -9.68 -6.20
N THR A 62 -6.17 -8.88 -5.96
CA THR A 62 -7.49 -9.39 -5.58
C THR A 62 -8.24 -9.94 -6.79
N GLU A 63 -9.27 -10.74 -6.53
CA GLU A 63 -10.17 -11.29 -7.55
C GLU A 63 -10.85 -10.17 -8.33
N PHE A 64 -11.23 -9.08 -7.66
CA PHE A 64 -11.80 -7.89 -8.30
C PHE A 64 -10.84 -7.29 -9.34
N ILE A 65 -9.58 -7.06 -8.96
CA ILE A 65 -8.57 -6.50 -9.86
C ILE A 65 -8.24 -7.49 -10.97
N THR A 66 -8.09 -8.77 -10.64
CA THR A 66 -7.80 -9.83 -11.62
C THR A 66 -8.92 -9.96 -12.65
N ASN A 67 -10.19 -9.86 -12.23
CA ASN A 67 -11.34 -9.86 -13.13
C ASN A 67 -11.33 -8.63 -14.05
N VAL A 68 -11.05 -7.43 -13.51
CA VAL A 68 -10.91 -6.21 -14.32
C VAL A 68 -9.78 -6.32 -15.36
N ILE A 69 -8.64 -6.92 -14.99
CA ILE A 69 -7.51 -7.13 -15.89
C ILE A 69 -7.83 -8.21 -16.94
N THR A 70 -8.50 -9.30 -16.55
CA THR A 70 -8.79 -10.44 -17.41
C THR A 70 -9.93 -10.16 -18.39
N GLU A 71 -10.97 -9.45 -17.96
CA GLU A 71 -12.09 -9.01 -18.82
C GLU A 71 -11.60 -8.10 -19.97
N LYS A 72 -10.53 -7.31 -19.74
CA LYS A 72 -9.88 -6.52 -20.78
C LYS A 72 -9.29 -7.33 -21.94
N LYS A 73 -8.95 -8.61 -21.73
CA LYS A 73 -8.50 -9.50 -22.82
C LYS A 73 -9.66 -9.93 -23.73
N LYS A 74 -10.92 -9.79 -23.29
CA LYS A 74 -12.11 -10.23 -24.03
C LYS A 74 -12.94 -9.09 -24.63
N ASP A 75 -13.08 -7.93 -23.98
CA ASP A 75 -13.83 -6.78 -24.51
C ASP A 75 -13.25 -5.42 -24.07
N LYS A 76 -12.88 -4.56 -25.03
CA LYS A 76 -12.07 -3.34 -24.79
C LYS A 76 -12.81 -2.13 -24.20
N VAL A 77 -14.14 -2.04 -24.30
CA VAL A 77 -14.87 -0.76 -24.08
C VAL A 77 -15.60 -0.68 -22.72
N LEU A 78 -16.21 -1.76 -22.25
CA LEU A 78 -17.10 -1.74 -21.07
C LEU A 78 -16.34 -1.77 -19.73
N THR A 79 -15.20 -2.45 -19.68
CA THR A 79 -14.41 -2.67 -18.45
C THR A 79 -13.58 -1.45 -18.07
N LEU A 80 -13.13 -0.67 -19.07
CA LEU A 80 -12.51 0.64 -18.86
C LEU A 80 -13.49 1.60 -18.19
N GLN A 81 -14.75 1.63 -18.61
CA GLN A 81 -15.76 2.46 -17.95
C GLN A 81 -16.01 2.04 -16.51
N LYS A 82 -16.07 0.74 -16.17
CA LYS A 82 -16.28 0.31 -14.77
C LYS A 82 -15.12 0.69 -13.83
N PHE A 83 -13.87 0.45 -14.23
CA PHE A 83 -12.71 0.84 -13.42
C PHE A 83 -12.50 2.36 -13.44
N ALA A 84 -12.68 3.01 -14.58
CA ALA A 84 -12.59 4.46 -14.70
C ALA A 84 -13.73 5.19 -13.98
N ASN A 85 -14.92 4.59 -13.83
CA ASN A 85 -16.00 5.10 -13.00
C ASN A 85 -15.71 4.89 -11.50
N PHE A 86 -15.14 3.74 -11.11
CA PHE A 86 -14.70 3.49 -9.72
C PHE A 86 -13.57 4.44 -9.30
N THR A 87 -12.62 4.69 -10.20
CA THR A 87 -11.48 5.58 -9.96
C THR A 87 -11.73 7.03 -10.37
N ARG A 88 -12.89 7.36 -10.96
CA ARG A 88 -13.15 8.64 -11.67
C ARG A 88 -12.05 9.06 -12.66
N VAL A 89 -11.27 8.12 -13.18
CA VAL A 89 -10.26 8.41 -14.20
C VAL A 89 -10.92 8.80 -15.51
N SER A 90 -12.15 8.33 -15.80
CA SER A 90 -12.88 8.56 -17.07
C SER A 90 -13.14 10.04 -17.37
N GLU A 91 -13.33 10.88 -16.36
CA GLU A 91 -13.58 12.32 -16.52
C GLU A 91 -12.28 13.13 -16.73
N ILE A 92 -11.10 12.52 -16.48
CA ILE A 92 -9.77 13.14 -16.61
C ILE A 92 -8.99 12.55 -17.81
N VAL A 93 -9.59 11.66 -18.61
CA VAL A 93 -8.94 11.09 -19.80
C VAL A 93 -8.86 12.12 -20.92
N SER A 94 -7.86 13.00 -20.84
CA SER A 94 -7.18 13.47 -22.04
C SER A 94 -6.44 12.29 -22.69
N PRO A 95 -6.32 12.23 -24.03
CA PRO A 95 -5.65 11.14 -24.77
C PRO A 95 -4.16 10.91 -24.40
N LYS A 96 -3.59 11.71 -23.50
CA LYS A 96 -2.23 11.57 -22.95
C LYS A 96 -2.09 10.41 -21.92
N TYR A 97 -3.17 9.76 -21.50
CA TYR A 97 -3.20 8.85 -20.33
C TYR A 97 -3.44 7.35 -20.61
N GLU A 98 -3.48 6.89 -21.87
CA GLU A 98 -3.54 5.44 -22.18
C GLU A 98 -2.31 4.68 -21.62
N SER A 99 -1.15 5.34 -21.55
CA SER A 99 0.08 4.77 -20.98
C SER A 99 -0.01 4.58 -19.46
N GLY A 100 -0.77 5.42 -18.73
CA GLY A 100 -0.91 5.34 -17.28
C GLY A 100 -1.68 4.10 -16.83
N PHE A 101 -2.69 3.66 -17.60
CA PHE A 101 -3.45 2.46 -17.26
C PHE A 101 -2.61 1.18 -17.41
N SER A 102 -1.74 1.11 -18.43
CA SER A 102 -0.84 -0.04 -18.61
C SER A 102 0.13 -0.21 -17.44
N GLN A 103 0.66 0.89 -16.90
CA GLN A 103 1.53 0.88 -15.73
C GLN A 103 0.79 0.44 -14.47
N VAL A 104 -0.45 0.91 -14.26
CA VAL A 104 -1.29 0.45 -13.13
C VAL A 104 -1.56 -1.05 -13.23
N THR A 105 -1.84 -1.55 -14.44
CA THR A 105 -2.07 -2.99 -14.68
C THR A 105 -0.83 -3.82 -14.36
N GLU A 106 0.34 -3.42 -14.88
CA GLU A 106 1.61 -4.09 -14.62
C GLU A 106 1.98 -4.08 -13.12
N MET A 107 1.69 -2.98 -12.42
CA MET A 107 1.88 -2.85 -10.98
C MET A 107 1.06 -3.90 -10.21
N PHE A 108 -0.20 -4.12 -10.59
CA PHE A 108 -1.02 -5.16 -9.97
C PHE A 108 -0.56 -6.57 -10.38
N GLU A 109 -0.22 -6.84 -11.65
CA GLU A 109 0.25 -8.18 -12.08
C GLU A 109 1.50 -8.64 -11.32
N ARG A 110 2.43 -7.72 -11.06
CA ARG A 110 3.65 -7.96 -10.27
C ARG A 110 3.44 -7.82 -8.76
N GLY A 111 2.24 -7.44 -8.35
CA GLY A 111 1.84 -7.19 -7.00
C GLY A 111 1.84 -8.42 -6.07
N GLU A 112 1.49 -8.16 -4.82
CA GLU A 112 1.38 -9.17 -3.76
C GLU A 112 0.03 -9.90 -3.84
N THR A 113 -0.01 -11.15 -3.39
CA THR A 113 -1.30 -11.84 -3.20
C THR A 113 -2.02 -11.31 -1.94
N PRO A 114 -3.34 -11.51 -1.81
CA PRO A 114 -4.07 -11.19 -0.58
C PRO A 114 -3.54 -11.89 0.68
N GLU A 115 -2.84 -13.01 0.54
CA GLU A 115 -2.27 -13.76 1.66
C GLU A 115 -1.08 -13.02 2.29
N TYR A 116 -0.29 -12.29 1.50
CA TYR A 116 0.90 -11.59 1.97
C TYR A 116 0.62 -10.53 3.06
N PRO A 117 -0.32 -9.58 2.90
CA PRO A 117 -0.72 -8.69 3.99
C PRO A 117 -1.34 -9.45 5.17
N GLY A 118 -2.02 -10.57 4.92
CA GLY A 118 -2.54 -11.46 5.98
C GLY A 118 -1.41 -12.01 6.87
N LYS A 119 -0.34 -12.53 6.26
CA LYS A 119 0.88 -12.97 6.96
C LYS A 119 1.49 -11.85 7.78
N ALA A 120 1.55 -10.64 7.24
CA ALA A 120 2.05 -9.46 7.96
C ALA A 120 1.24 -9.16 9.22
N ILE A 121 -0.10 -9.22 9.14
CA ILE A 121 -1.01 -9.00 10.28
C ILE A 121 -0.82 -10.10 11.33
N VAL A 122 -0.74 -11.37 10.92
CA VAL A 122 -0.53 -12.49 11.84
C VAL A 122 0.83 -12.37 12.55
N ALA A 123 1.89 -12.02 11.82
CA ALA A 123 3.21 -11.82 12.39
C ALA A 123 3.21 -10.69 13.43
N LEU A 124 2.59 -9.54 13.13
CA LEU A 124 2.44 -8.43 14.07
C LEU A 124 1.57 -8.78 15.29
N ALA A 125 0.48 -9.51 15.08
CA ALA A 125 -0.40 -9.94 16.17
C ALA A 125 0.32 -10.89 17.14
N SER A 126 1.22 -11.71 16.60
CA SER A 126 2.03 -12.68 17.37
C SER A 126 3.29 -12.06 17.98
N ASP A 127 3.69 -10.87 17.54
CA ASP A 127 4.87 -10.18 18.07
C ASP A 127 4.58 -9.62 19.48
N GLY A 128 5.36 -10.09 20.46
CA GLY A 128 5.34 -9.60 21.84
C GLY A 128 5.87 -8.18 21.99
N ARG A 129 6.65 -7.70 21.01
CA ARG A 129 7.20 -6.34 20.95
C ARG A 129 6.41 -5.40 20.04
N ARG A 130 5.23 -5.80 19.58
CA ARG A 130 4.41 -4.98 18.66
C ARG A 130 4.11 -3.57 19.18
N MET A 131 4.10 -3.35 20.50
CA MET A 131 3.92 -2.01 21.09
C MET A 131 5.04 -1.03 20.70
N GLU A 132 6.24 -1.50 20.35
CA GLU A 132 7.33 -0.65 19.81
C GLU A 132 6.96 -0.03 18.46
N LYS A 133 6.01 -0.66 17.75
CA LYS A 133 5.53 -0.27 16.43
C LYS A 133 4.21 0.51 16.49
N THR A 134 3.60 0.69 17.66
CA THR A 134 2.33 1.41 17.80
C THR A 134 2.44 2.85 17.26
N GLY A 135 1.42 3.32 16.56
CA GLY A 135 1.35 4.62 15.91
C GLY A 135 2.10 4.72 14.59
N ARG A 136 2.76 3.64 14.15
CA ARG A 136 3.55 3.65 12.91
C ARG A 136 2.74 3.21 11.70
N ILE A 137 3.19 3.71 10.56
CA ILE A 137 2.85 3.20 9.23
C ILE A 137 3.84 2.09 8.89
N LEU A 138 3.35 0.89 8.57
CA LEU A 138 4.15 -0.30 8.32
C LEU A 138 3.86 -0.83 6.91
N ILE A 139 4.89 -1.00 6.08
CA ILE A 139 4.73 -1.54 4.73
C ILE A 139 4.87 -3.05 4.78
N THR A 140 3.98 -3.77 4.10
CA THR A 140 3.94 -5.25 4.11
C THR A 140 5.26 -5.88 3.69
N GLU A 141 5.94 -5.34 2.68
CA GLU A 141 7.26 -5.81 2.25
C GLU A 141 8.32 -5.67 3.35
N ASP A 142 8.34 -4.55 4.08
CA ASP A 142 9.28 -4.34 5.19
C ASP A 142 9.03 -5.35 6.31
N LEU A 143 7.76 -5.65 6.59
CA LEU A 143 7.37 -6.66 7.58
C LEU A 143 7.73 -8.08 7.12
N GLY A 144 7.60 -8.38 5.83
CA GLY A 144 8.03 -9.67 5.26
C GLY A 144 9.52 -9.93 5.47
N LYS A 145 10.34 -8.91 5.24
CA LYS A 145 11.78 -8.97 5.52
C LYS A 145 12.10 -9.06 7.01
N GLU A 146 11.38 -8.30 7.84
CA GLU A 146 11.60 -8.29 9.28
C GLU A 146 11.22 -9.62 9.95
N TYR A 147 10.08 -10.21 9.58
CA TYR A 147 9.56 -11.44 10.17
C TYR A 147 9.89 -12.70 9.38
N GLY A 148 10.57 -12.59 8.23
CA GLY A 148 11.07 -13.72 7.45
C GLY A 148 9.99 -14.50 6.69
N PHE A 149 8.91 -13.85 6.24
CA PHE A 149 7.88 -14.50 5.42
C PHE A 149 7.91 -14.04 3.97
N LYS A 150 7.48 -14.93 3.07
CA LYS A 150 7.35 -14.68 1.63
C LYS A 150 5.91 -14.82 1.18
N ASP A 151 5.62 -14.31 -0.01
CA ASP A 151 4.33 -14.51 -0.66
C ASP A 151 4.10 -16.00 -0.97
N ILE A 152 2.85 -16.41 -1.21
CA ILE A 152 2.49 -17.82 -1.47
C ILE A 152 3.21 -18.39 -2.70
N ASP A 153 3.54 -17.54 -3.67
CA ASP A 153 4.32 -17.90 -4.87
C ASP A 153 5.84 -17.87 -4.64
N GLY A 154 6.29 -17.69 -3.40
CA GLY A 154 7.69 -17.66 -3.00
C GLY A 154 8.42 -16.36 -3.36
N ARG A 155 7.73 -15.38 -3.96
CA ARG A 155 8.32 -14.08 -4.32
C ARG A 155 8.38 -13.14 -3.12
N GLU A 156 9.27 -12.17 -3.22
CA GLU A 156 9.28 -10.98 -2.38
C GLU A 156 8.66 -9.83 -3.19
N PRO A 157 7.49 -9.32 -2.78
CA PRO A 157 6.84 -8.21 -3.47
C PRO A 157 7.74 -6.96 -3.53
N PRO A 158 7.56 -6.08 -4.51
CA PRO A 158 8.33 -4.83 -4.58
C PRO A 158 7.98 -3.90 -3.41
N ASN A 159 8.99 -3.22 -2.85
CA ASN A 159 8.80 -2.24 -1.79
C ASN A 159 8.44 -0.86 -2.37
N LEU A 160 7.39 -0.23 -1.83
CA LEU A 160 6.93 1.10 -2.25
C LEU A 160 7.95 2.24 -2.04
N ARG A 161 8.94 2.05 -1.17
CA ARG A 161 10.03 3.00 -0.89
C ARG A 161 11.29 2.69 -1.66
N SER A 162 11.36 1.57 -2.39
CA SER A 162 12.53 1.22 -3.20
C SER A 162 12.76 2.29 -4.26
N ILE A 163 13.99 2.77 -4.39
CA ILE A 163 14.33 3.77 -5.41
C ILE A 163 14.10 3.18 -6.81
N THR A 164 14.42 1.90 -7.02
CA THR A 164 14.12 1.19 -8.26
C THR A 164 12.62 1.23 -8.57
N PHE A 165 11.77 0.94 -7.59
CA PHE A 165 10.31 1.00 -7.77
C PHE A 165 9.86 2.42 -8.14
N LEU A 166 10.33 3.44 -7.42
CA LEU A 166 9.97 4.83 -7.68
C LEU A 166 10.43 5.31 -9.06
N LEU A 167 11.63 4.93 -9.51
CA LEU A 167 12.16 5.28 -10.82
C LEU A 167 11.37 4.63 -11.97
N LEU A 168 10.99 3.36 -11.81
CA LEU A 168 10.13 2.68 -12.79
C LEU A 168 8.79 3.40 -12.94
N HIS A 169 8.18 3.80 -11.83
CA HIS A 169 6.87 4.47 -11.83
C HIS A 169 6.96 5.97 -12.17
N SER A 170 8.14 6.57 -12.16
CA SER A 170 8.37 7.93 -12.66
C SER A 170 8.80 7.96 -14.13
N GLY A 171 8.86 6.81 -14.82
CA GLY A 171 9.25 6.69 -16.23
C GLY A 171 10.75 6.65 -16.50
N HIS A 172 11.59 6.56 -15.46
CA HIS A 172 13.05 6.51 -15.57
C HIS A 172 13.59 5.06 -15.64
N ASN A 173 13.08 4.28 -16.60
CA ASN A 173 13.35 2.84 -16.70
C ASN A 173 14.84 2.49 -16.85
N GLN A 174 15.61 3.29 -17.59
CA GLN A 174 17.04 3.05 -17.77
C GLN A 174 17.79 3.21 -16.45
N LEU A 175 17.54 4.27 -15.70
CA LEU A 175 18.18 4.51 -14.40
C LEU A 175 17.80 3.44 -13.38
N ALA A 176 16.56 2.97 -13.40
CA ALA A 176 16.10 1.93 -12.49
C ALA A 176 16.90 0.62 -12.60
N GLN A 177 17.44 0.29 -13.78
CA GLN A 177 18.27 -0.91 -13.97
C GLN A 177 19.61 -0.85 -13.24
N TRP A 178 20.13 0.34 -12.99
CA TRP A 178 21.41 0.55 -12.32
C TRP A 178 21.28 0.70 -10.81
N VAL A 179 20.06 0.91 -10.30
CA VAL A 179 19.82 1.11 -8.87
C VAL A 179 19.47 -0.23 -8.22
N PRO A 180 20.20 -0.63 -7.17
CA PRO A 180 19.88 -1.85 -6.42
C PRO A 180 18.51 -1.75 -5.75
N SER A 181 17.70 -2.80 -5.85
CA SER A 181 16.33 -2.85 -5.32
C SER A 181 16.24 -2.69 -3.80
N TRP A 182 17.32 -3.01 -3.07
CA TRP A 182 17.42 -2.88 -1.62
C TRP A 182 17.57 -1.44 -1.14
N LEU A 183 17.94 -0.50 -2.02
CA LEU A 183 18.08 0.90 -1.68
C LEU A 183 16.70 1.55 -1.54
N LYS A 184 16.38 2.00 -0.33
CA LYS A 184 15.06 2.54 0.03
C LYS A 184 15.16 3.99 0.45
N VAL A 185 14.16 4.77 0.06
CA VAL A 185 13.96 6.13 0.57
C VAL A 185 13.52 6.06 2.04
N PRO A 186 14.14 6.84 2.95
CA PRO A 186 13.68 6.94 4.33
C PRO A 186 12.23 7.42 4.43
N GLY A 187 11.47 6.89 5.37
CA GLY A 187 10.04 7.22 5.51
C GLY A 187 9.76 8.71 5.73
N TRP A 188 10.59 9.39 6.53
CA TRP A 188 10.48 10.84 6.77
C TRP A 188 10.71 11.66 5.49
N PHE A 189 11.56 11.20 4.58
CA PHE A 189 11.79 11.89 3.31
C PHE A 189 10.59 11.75 2.37
N LEU A 190 9.98 10.56 2.31
CA LEU A 190 8.74 10.36 1.55
C LEU A 190 7.63 11.29 2.04
N TRP A 191 7.48 11.38 3.37
CA TRP A 191 6.51 12.28 4.00
C TRP A 191 6.82 13.76 3.73
N GLY A 192 8.08 14.17 3.92
CA GLY A 192 8.53 15.53 3.62
C GLY A 192 8.30 15.93 2.16
N SER A 193 8.51 14.99 1.22
CA SER A 193 8.26 15.23 -0.21
C SER A 193 6.79 15.41 -0.58
N ALA A 194 5.88 14.92 0.26
CA ALA A 194 4.43 15.06 0.11
C ALA A 194 3.87 16.27 0.88
N SER A 195 4.64 16.81 1.83
CA SER A 195 4.27 18.00 2.60
C SER A 195 4.05 19.21 1.70
N ARG A 196 3.09 20.05 2.08
CA ARG A 196 2.87 21.40 1.52
C ARG A 196 3.17 22.52 2.51
N LEU A 197 3.61 22.15 3.72
CA LEU A 197 4.25 23.02 4.71
C LEU A 197 5.75 23.05 4.40
#